data_AF-L1MCQ3-F1
#
_entry.id   AF-L1MCQ3-F1
#
_cell.length_a   1.000
_cell.length_b   1.000
_cell.length_c   1.000
_cell.angle_alpha   90.00
_cell.angle_beta   90.00
_cell.angle_gamma   90.00
#
_symmetry.space_group_name_H-M   'P 1'
#
loop_
_entity.id
_entity.type
_entity.pdbx_description
1 polymer ?
#
loop_
_entity_poly.entity_id
_entity_poly.type
_entity_poly.pdbx_seq_one_letter_code
_entity_poly.pdbx_strand_id
1 'polypeptide(L)'
;MNFIHYLTPPPPAKQALFPNRHPQTGRITGVSPTQKPTFSHANPTTPPKAEREAGRDTGRDAGRRAEREEQRRAELAAAPYVAATVLSTGIHPATSRMVGLHMATYSPDGEVVDTYFCVFNPGDNPGPRHLHSLTPEDIEQGVGFETQLRQICAFIDGRTLIVHNSTRDWGFIVAESRRAVRVLNSKGPRSRGQRRGQRGRRRRIGHIPRPEMVVDTLESARRRQANLPDTRLRAVARALGMRAPSPKASVARATIPAEQLARENTLLLGRMFFNRLRDSDVVQASPNDLRGDRFGLQRSRLRLDAATATRRYTNPGMHQPGKELVQGMEVVITPDITVDPDEIIAAAMDAGLAYSEQLTRETSLVVCNQEGELRGKAMHARRKGIPLVSDTEFMQLTQNVRAGTAE
;
A
#
# COMPACT_ATOMS: atom_id res chain seq x y z
N MET A 1 -31.04 16.14 57.47
CA MET A 1 -31.69 14.85 57.15
C MET A 1 -32.22 14.92 55.73
N ASN A 2 -31.57 14.26 54.76
CA ASN A 2 -32.12 14.02 53.43
C ASN A 2 -31.61 12.66 52.96
N PHE A 3 -32.55 11.71 52.88
CA PHE A 3 -32.36 10.37 52.34
C PHE A 3 -32.33 10.46 50.81
N ILE A 4 -31.27 9.97 50.17
CA ILE A 4 -31.25 9.71 48.73
C ILE A 4 -31.14 8.21 48.53
N HIS A 5 -32.18 7.65 47.91
CA HIS A 5 -32.38 6.25 47.60
C HIS A 5 -31.31 5.71 46.64
N TYR A 6 -30.69 4.58 47.02
CA TYR A 6 -29.91 3.74 46.11
C TYR A 6 -30.87 2.95 45.22
N LEU A 7 -30.88 3.24 43.92
CA LEU A 7 -31.51 2.41 42.89
C LEU A 7 -30.53 1.33 42.43
N THR A 8 -30.83 0.09 42.77
CA THR A 8 -30.12 -1.12 42.33
C THR A 8 -30.36 -1.35 40.83
N PRO A 9 -29.32 -1.66 40.02
CA PRO A 9 -29.50 -1.96 38.60
C PRO A 9 -30.17 -3.33 38.38
N PRO A 10 -31.02 -3.48 37.34
CA PRO A 10 -31.68 -4.75 37.04
C PRO A 10 -30.69 -5.79 36.49
N PRO A 11 -30.93 -7.10 36.72
CA PRO A 11 -30.08 -8.17 36.22
C PRO A 11 -30.12 -8.28 34.69
N PRO A 12 -29.03 -8.68 34.02
CA PRO A 12 -29.00 -8.81 32.57
C PRO A 12 -29.90 -9.95 32.08
N ALA A 13 -30.66 -9.68 31.02
CA ALA A 13 -31.56 -10.61 30.36
C ALA A 13 -30.82 -11.83 29.79
N LYS A 14 -31.42 -13.01 29.95
CA LYS A 14 -30.94 -14.29 29.42
C LYS A 14 -30.82 -14.22 27.88
N GLN A 15 -29.62 -14.42 27.37
CA GLN A 15 -29.38 -14.60 25.93
C GLN A 15 -30.00 -15.91 25.46
N ALA A 16 -30.88 -15.81 24.46
CA ALA A 16 -31.41 -16.95 23.73
C ALA A 16 -30.28 -17.58 22.89
N LEU A 17 -30.01 -18.87 23.13
CA LEU A 17 -29.16 -19.70 22.29
C LEU A 17 -29.80 -19.87 20.91
N PHE A 18 -29.11 -19.42 19.86
CA PHE A 18 -29.40 -19.85 18.49
C PHE A 18 -28.49 -21.04 18.14
N PRO A 19 -29.05 -22.19 17.71
CA PRO A 19 -28.24 -23.37 17.42
C PRO A 19 -27.51 -23.27 16.07
N ASN A 20 -26.25 -23.72 16.09
CA ASN A 20 -25.40 -23.98 14.93
C ASN A 20 -26.11 -24.88 13.90
N ARG A 21 -26.15 -24.48 12.63
CA ARG A 21 -26.50 -25.35 11.50
C ARG A 21 -25.24 -25.77 10.73
N HIS A 22 -24.83 -27.01 10.94
CA HIS A 22 -24.09 -27.79 9.94
C HIS A 22 -25.06 -28.33 8.89
N PRO A 23 -24.70 -28.36 7.59
CA PRO A 23 -25.37 -29.20 6.62
C PRO A 23 -24.60 -30.52 6.40
N GLN A 24 -25.10 -31.58 7.03
CA GLN A 24 -25.10 -32.96 6.55
C GLN A 24 -26.57 -33.24 6.12
N THR A 25 -26.97 -34.00 5.11
CA THR A 25 -26.45 -35.14 4.32
C THR A 25 -27.37 -35.27 3.08
N GLY A 26 -26.97 -36.07 2.09
CA GLY A 26 -27.89 -36.46 1.00
C GLY A 26 -27.30 -37.52 0.08
N ARG A 27 -27.02 -38.72 0.61
CA ARG A 27 -26.59 -39.91 -0.13
C ARG A 27 -27.84 -40.77 -0.36
N ILE A 28 -28.20 -41.03 -1.62
CA ILE A 28 -29.20 -42.04 -1.98
C ILE A 28 -28.57 -43.05 -2.95
N THR A 29 -28.83 -44.31 -2.62
CA THR A 29 -28.64 -45.61 -3.28
C THR A 29 -28.66 -45.58 -4.82
N GLY A 30 -27.83 -46.30 -5.57
CA GLY A 30 -27.57 -47.75 -5.54
C GLY A 30 -28.29 -48.40 -6.74
N VAL A 31 -27.56 -49.09 -7.63
CA VAL A 31 -27.94 -50.23 -8.49
C VAL A 31 -26.85 -50.42 -9.57
N SER A 32 -26.18 -51.58 -9.54
CA SER A 32 -25.47 -52.17 -10.69
C SER A 32 -26.49 -52.85 -11.61
N PRO A 33 -26.23 -52.99 -12.92
CA PRO A 33 -25.77 -54.30 -13.37
C PRO A 33 -24.73 -54.28 -14.50
N THR A 34 -23.95 -55.35 -14.46
CA THR A 34 -23.14 -55.96 -15.53
C THR A 34 -23.89 -56.16 -16.84
N GLN A 35 -23.25 -55.86 -17.99
CA GLN A 35 -22.92 -56.79 -19.09
C GLN A 35 -22.64 -56.03 -20.40
N LYS A 36 -21.53 -56.37 -21.04
CA LYS A 36 -21.25 -56.05 -22.46
C LYS A 36 -21.97 -57.07 -23.35
N PRO A 37 -22.38 -56.65 -24.55
CA PRO A 37 -22.09 -57.43 -25.73
C PRO A 37 -21.41 -56.59 -26.82
N THR A 38 -20.34 -57.14 -27.38
CA THR A 38 -19.78 -56.76 -28.68
C THR A 38 -20.61 -57.42 -29.78
N PHE A 39 -20.96 -56.71 -30.86
CA PHE A 39 -20.81 -57.16 -32.26
C PHE A 39 -21.03 -55.98 -33.23
N SER A 40 -20.28 -56.02 -34.32
CA SER A 40 -20.13 -55.02 -35.39
C SER A 40 -21.33 -54.95 -36.34
N HIS A 41 -21.59 -53.79 -36.94
CA HIS A 41 -21.66 -53.65 -38.41
C HIS A 41 -21.73 -52.18 -38.90
N ALA A 42 -20.91 -51.93 -39.93
CA ALA A 42 -21.02 -51.02 -41.07
C ALA A 42 -21.63 -49.61 -40.94
N ASN A 43 -20.80 -48.62 -41.34
CA ASN A 43 -21.14 -47.22 -41.66
C ASN A 43 -22.17 -47.10 -42.79
N PRO A 44 -22.94 -45.99 -42.78
CA PRO A 44 -22.86 -45.08 -43.93
C PRO A 44 -22.54 -43.63 -43.52
N THR A 45 -21.58 -43.08 -44.24
CA THR A 45 -21.18 -41.68 -44.44
C THR A 45 -22.13 -40.59 -43.92
N THR A 46 -21.66 -39.82 -42.93
CA THR A 46 -22.15 -38.47 -42.58
C THR A 46 -20.98 -37.49 -42.79
N PRO A 47 -21.17 -36.31 -43.41
CA PRO A 47 -20.08 -35.37 -43.69
C PRO A 47 -19.50 -34.77 -42.40
N PRO A 48 -18.25 -34.28 -42.41
CA PRO A 48 -17.47 -34.01 -41.21
C PRO A 48 -18.04 -32.84 -40.40
N LYS A 49 -18.26 -33.11 -39.11
CA LYS A 49 -18.68 -32.17 -38.06
C LYS A 49 -17.53 -31.26 -37.57
N ALA A 50 -16.54 -30.97 -38.41
CA ALA A 50 -15.28 -30.34 -37.98
C ALA A 50 -15.28 -28.80 -38.04
N GLU A 51 -16.19 -28.17 -38.78
CA GLU A 51 -16.14 -26.71 -38.97
C GLU A 51 -17.15 -25.91 -38.13
N ARG A 52 -18.12 -26.58 -37.48
CA ARG A 52 -19.11 -25.91 -36.61
C ARG A 52 -18.73 -25.90 -35.12
N GLU A 53 -17.61 -26.51 -34.72
CA GLU A 53 -17.19 -26.56 -33.30
C GLU A 53 -16.15 -25.49 -32.96
N ALA A 54 -15.28 -25.09 -33.89
CA ALA A 54 -14.27 -24.05 -33.66
C ALA A 54 -14.86 -22.64 -33.47
N GLY A 55 -15.96 -22.31 -34.16
CA GLY A 55 -16.66 -21.02 -34.00
C GLY A 55 -17.57 -20.93 -32.77
N ARG A 56 -18.03 -22.08 -32.24
CA ARG A 56 -18.89 -22.12 -31.04
C ARG A 56 -18.09 -22.04 -29.75
N ASP A 57 -16.88 -22.60 -29.72
CA ASP A 57 -16.01 -22.55 -28.54
C ASP A 57 -15.43 -21.15 -28.31
N THR A 58 -15.06 -20.45 -29.39
CA THR A 58 -14.58 -19.05 -29.33
C THR A 58 -15.67 -18.07 -28.91
N GLY A 59 -16.91 -18.22 -29.41
CA GLY A 59 -18.05 -17.41 -28.98
C GLY A 59 -18.48 -17.67 -27.53
N ARG A 60 -18.42 -18.93 -27.07
CA ARG A 60 -18.72 -19.29 -25.67
C ARG A 60 -17.65 -18.78 -24.70
N ASP A 61 -16.38 -18.83 -25.07
CA ASP A 61 -15.28 -18.26 -24.29
C ASP A 61 -15.32 -16.73 -24.26
N ALA A 62 -15.70 -16.08 -25.37
CA ALA A 62 -15.93 -14.63 -25.42
C ALA A 62 -17.10 -14.21 -24.52
N GLY A 63 -18.23 -14.93 -24.55
CA GLY A 63 -19.39 -14.67 -23.69
C GLY A 63 -19.05 -14.79 -22.20
N ARG A 64 -18.39 -15.90 -21.80
CA ARG A 64 -17.91 -16.08 -20.41
C ARG A 64 -16.92 -15.02 -19.96
N ARG A 65 -16.13 -14.48 -20.89
CA ARG A 65 -15.19 -13.38 -20.61
C ARG A 65 -15.94 -12.06 -20.39
N ALA A 66 -16.90 -11.75 -21.25
CA ALA A 66 -17.74 -10.55 -21.11
C ALA A 66 -18.52 -10.58 -19.79
N GLU A 67 -19.14 -11.71 -19.44
CA GLU A 67 -19.85 -11.90 -18.16
C GLU A 67 -18.92 -11.65 -16.95
N ARG A 68 -17.68 -12.16 -16.99
CA ARG A 68 -16.69 -11.94 -15.92
C ARG A 68 -16.24 -10.49 -15.84
N GLU A 69 -16.08 -9.82 -16.97
CA GLU A 69 -15.70 -8.41 -17.04
C GLU A 69 -16.83 -7.52 -16.51
N GLU A 70 -18.08 -7.84 -16.81
CA GLU A 70 -19.27 -7.18 -16.27
C GLU A 70 -19.41 -7.40 -14.77
N GLN A 71 -19.28 -8.65 -14.29
CA GLN A 71 -19.27 -8.97 -12.86
C GLN A 71 -18.16 -8.21 -12.12
N ARG A 72 -16.95 -8.15 -12.70
CA ARG A 72 -15.85 -7.39 -12.10
C ARG A 72 -16.15 -5.90 -12.07
N ARG A 73 -16.76 -5.34 -13.12
CA ARG A 73 -17.16 -3.93 -13.16
C ARG A 73 -18.20 -3.63 -12.08
N ALA A 74 -19.20 -4.49 -11.91
CA ALA A 74 -20.21 -4.36 -10.85
C ALA A 74 -19.58 -4.46 -9.45
N GLU A 75 -18.65 -5.39 -9.24
CA GLU A 75 -17.89 -5.54 -7.98
C GLU A 75 -17.07 -4.28 -7.66
N LEU A 76 -16.38 -3.71 -8.65
CA LEU A 76 -15.61 -2.48 -8.49
C LEU A 76 -16.51 -1.26 -8.26
N ALA A 77 -17.66 -1.19 -8.92
CA ALA A 77 -18.64 -0.13 -8.66
C ALA A 77 -19.22 -0.22 -7.24
N ALA A 78 -19.47 -1.43 -6.74
CA ALA A 78 -19.98 -1.66 -5.39
C ALA A 78 -18.93 -1.42 -4.30
N ALA A 79 -17.65 -1.66 -4.59
CA ALA A 79 -16.55 -1.47 -3.65
C ALA A 79 -15.31 -0.88 -4.34
N PRO A 80 -15.28 0.43 -4.68
CA PRO A 80 -14.19 1.03 -5.47
C PRO A 80 -12.92 1.33 -4.66
N TYR A 81 -12.96 1.22 -3.33
CA TYR A 81 -11.84 1.54 -2.46
C TYR A 81 -11.33 0.31 -1.72
N VAL A 82 -10.04 0.31 -1.38
CA VAL A 82 -9.43 -0.67 -0.48
C VAL A 82 -8.44 0.02 0.45
N ALA A 83 -8.59 -0.15 1.77
CA ALA A 83 -7.58 0.28 2.72
C ALA A 83 -6.66 -0.89 3.09
N ALA A 84 -5.36 -0.65 3.24
CA ALA A 84 -4.38 -1.68 3.58
C ALA A 84 -3.45 -1.27 4.74
N THR A 85 -3.22 -2.19 5.67
CA THR A 85 -2.21 -2.07 6.73
C THR A 85 -1.15 -3.15 6.57
N VAL A 86 0.10 -2.71 6.39
CA VAL A 86 1.28 -3.57 6.25
C VAL A 86 1.96 -3.79 7.61
N LEU A 87 2.19 -5.05 7.95
CA LEU A 87 3.01 -5.48 9.08
C LEU A 87 4.36 -5.95 8.52
N SER A 88 5.47 -5.37 8.99
CA SER A 88 6.80 -5.67 8.44
C SER A 88 7.86 -5.80 9.52
N THR A 89 8.97 -6.46 9.16
CA THR A 89 10.14 -6.69 10.04
C THR A 89 11.02 -5.45 10.21
N GLY A 90 10.77 -4.39 9.44
CA GLY A 90 11.55 -3.15 9.44
C GLY A 90 10.95 -2.05 8.58
N ILE A 91 11.72 -0.99 8.33
CA ILE A 91 11.23 0.25 7.71
C ILE A 91 11.53 0.38 6.20
N HIS A 92 12.30 -0.54 5.60
CA HIS A 92 12.74 -0.44 4.21
C HIS A 92 12.32 -1.67 3.39
N PRO A 93 11.47 -1.52 2.35
CA PRO A 93 11.02 -2.65 1.53
C PRO A 93 12.12 -3.47 0.83
N ALA A 94 13.28 -2.84 0.55
CA ALA A 94 14.42 -3.51 -0.09
C ALA A 94 15.14 -4.49 0.82
N THR A 95 15.24 -4.19 2.12
CA THR A 95 16.04 -4.97 3.08
C THR A 95 15.21 -5.66 4.16
N SER A 96 13.93 -5.29 4.31
CA SER A 96 12.99 -5.89 5.26
C SER A 96 11.91 -6.69 4.54
N ARG A 97 11.14 -7.45 5.31
CA ARG A 97 10.09 -8.34 4.80
C ARG A 97 8.72 -7.95 5.33
N MET A 98 7.68 -8.18 4.53
CA MET A 98 6.30 -8.13 5.02
C MET A 98 5.96 -9.46 5.69
N VAL A 99 5.45 -9.39 6.91
CA VAL A 99 5.04 -10.55 7.73
C VAL A 99 3.54 -10.62 7.95
N GLY A 100 2.79 -9.57 7.58
CA GLY A 100 1.35 -9.64 7.53
C GLY A 100 0.72 -8.48 6.77
N LEU A 101 -0.51 -8.68 6.33
CA LEU A 101 -1.29 -7.71 5.57
C LEU A 101 -2.76 -7.83 5.97
N HIS A 102 -3.34 -6.72 6.43
CA HIS A 102 -4.79 -6.59 6.56
C HIS A 102 -5.30 -5.66 5.46
N MET A 103 -6.42 -6.01 4.83
CA MET A 103 -7.12 -5.18 3.85
C MET A 103 -8.62 -5.13 4.15
N ALA A 104 -9.26 -4.01 3.82
CA ALA A 104 -10.72 -3.89 3.83
C ALA A 104 -11.15 -3.15 2.57
N THR A 105 -12.14 -3.69 1.84
CA THR A 105 -12.77 -3.00 0.72
C THR A 105 -13.94 -2.15 1.22
N TYR A 106 -14.20 -1.04 0.54
CA TYR A 106 -15.25 -0.10 0.94
C TYR A 106 -16.13 0.30 -0.23
N SER A 107 -17.42 0.48 0.07
CA SER A 107 -18.39 1.10 -0.83
C SER A 107 -18.05 2.57 -1.09
N PRO A 108 -18.70 3.22 -2.08
CA PRO A 108 -18.57 4.66 -2.28
C PRO A 108 -18.87 5.49 -1.03
N ASP A 109 -19.77 5.01 -0.18
CA ASP A 109 -20.21 5.68 1.05
C ASP A 109 -19.29 5.42 2.26
N GLY A 110 -18.27 4.57 2.10
CA GLY A 110 -17.32 4.25 3.17
C GLY A 110 -17.76 3.10 4.08
N GLU A 111 -18.73 2.30 3.66
CA GLU A 111 -19.13 1.08 4.35
C GLU A 111 -18.21 -0.09 4.00
N VAL A 112 -17.84 -0.90 4.99
CA VAL A 112 -16.96 -2.05 4.78
C VAL A 112 -17.72 -3.15 4.03
N VAL A 113 -17.17 -3.59 2.90
CA VAL A 113 -17.78 -4.64 2.06
C VAL A 113 -17.14 -6.00 2.34
N ASP A 114 -15.81 -6.08 2.37
CA ASP A 114 -15.08 -7.32 2.62
C ASP A 114 -13.76 -7.03 3.35
N THR A 115 -13.22 -8.03 4.06
CA THR A 115 -11.95 -7.93 4.80
C THR A 115 -11.06 -9.14 4.54
N TYR A 116 -9.75 -8.91 4.57
CA TYR A 116 -8.74 -9.95 4.40
C TYR A 116 -7.63 -9.74 5.42
N PHE A 117 -7.16 -10.84 6.02
CA PHE A 117 -5.94 -10.87 6.82
C PHE A 117 -5.11 -12.08 6.46
N CYS A 118 -3.79 -11.91 6.42
CA CYS A 118 -2.87 -13.01 6.24
C CYS A 118 -1.54 -12.73 6.93
N VAL A 119 -0.96 -13.77 7.51
CA VAL A 119 0.40 -13.81 8.06
C VAL A 119 1.30 -14.50 7.04
N PHE A 120 2.45 -13.89 6.77
CA PHE A 120 3.42 -14.41 5.82
C PHE A 120 4.67 -14.92 6.54
N ASN A 121 5.16 -16.07 6.11
CA ASN A 121 6.45 -16.59 6.53
C ASN A 121 7.52 -16.14 5.51
N PRO A 122 8.40 -15.18 5.85
CA PRO A 122 9.47 -14.76 4.95
C PRO A 122 10.63 -15.75 4.86
N GLY A 123 10.71 -16.75 5.75
CA GLY A 123 11.82 -17.70 5.86
C GLY A 123 13.10 -17.09 6.45
N ASP A 124 13.00 -15.93 7.10
CA ASP A 124 14.13 -15.16 7.64
C ASP A 124 13.74 -14.54 9.00
N ASN A 125 14.65 -13.82 9.64
CA ASN A 125 14.45 -13.16 10.92
C ASN A 125 13.15 -12.31 10.93
N PRO A 126 12.19 -12.60 11.84
CA PRO A 126 10.93 -11.87 11.93
C PRO A 126 11.11 -10.40 12.36
N GLY A 127 12.31 -10.02 12.82
CA GLY A 127 12.57 -8.68 13.32
C GLY A 127 11.89 -8.43 14.66
N PRO A 128 11.87 -7.17 15.12
CA PRO A 128 11.35 -6.85 16.44
C PRO A 128 9.82 -6.91 16.50
N ARG A 129 9.30 -7.83 17.32
CA ARG A 129 7.86 -8.08 17.53
C ARG A 129 7.02 -6.83 17.73
N HIS A 130 7.52 -5.81 18.41
CA HIS A 130 6.76 -4.58 18.68
C HIS A 130 6.37 -3.79 17.42
N LEU A 131 6.95 -4.10 16.25
CA LEU A 131 6.57 -3.50 14.97
C LEU A 131 5.33 -4.14 14.34
N HIS A 132 5.07 -5.42 14.61
CA HIS A 132 4.03 -6.20 13.92
C HIS A 132 3.13 -7.04 14.84
N SER A 133 3.41 -7.09 16.15
CA SER A 133 2.70 -7.84 17.19
C SER A 133 2.68 -9.37 17.07
N LEU A 134 3.01 -9.94 15.91
CA LEU A 134 3.11 -11.39 15.68
C LEU A 134 4.22 -12.03 16.52
N THR A 135 3.94 -13.21 17.09
CA THR A 135 4.95 -14.08 17.69
C THR A 135 5.81 -14.75 16.62
N PRO A 136 7.00 -15.28 16.97
CA PRO A 136 7.77 -16.11 16.05
C PRO A 136 6.97 -17.33 15.53
N GLU A 137 6.15 -17.95 16.38
CA GLU A 137 5.29 -19.08 16.02
C GLU A 137 4.23 -18.69 14.99
N ASP A 138 3.56 -17.54 15.15
CA ASP A 138 2.60 -17.04 14.16
C ASP A 138 3.26 -16.88 12.78
N ILE A 139 4.49 -16.37 12.75
CA ILE A 139 5.23 -16.14 11.50
C ILE A 139 5.70 -17.47 10.90
N GLU A 140 6.15 -18.42 11.72
CA GLU A 140 6.56 -19.75 11.26
C GLU A 140 5.39 -20.52 10.62
N GLN A 141 4.20 -20.41 11.22
CA GLN A 141 2.95 -20.98 10.69
C GLN A 141 2.37 -20.18 9.50
N GLY A 142 2.92 -19.00 9.21
CA GLY A 142 2.51 -18.16 8.10
C GLY A 142 2.74 -18.82 6.72
N VAL A 143 2.06 -18.30 5.71
CA VAL A 143 2.15 -18.82 4.33
C VAL A 143 3.18 -18.06 3.50
N GLY A 144 3.67 -18.68 2.41
CA GLY A 144 4.47 -17.97 1.42
C GLY A 144 3.65 -16.90 0.69
N PHE A 145 4.19 -15.68 0.56
CA PHE A 145 3.50 -14.56 -0.08
C PHE A 145 3.02 -14.89 -1.51
N GLU A 146 3.77 -15.71 -2.25
CA GLU A 146 3.43 -16.10 -3.62
C GLU A 146 2.14 -16.91 -3.72
N THR A 147 1.73 -17.58 -2.64
CA THR A 147 0.48 -18.35 -2.58
C THR A 147 -0.74 -17.45 -2.52
N GLN A 148 -0.59 -16.26 -1.93
CA GLN A 148 -1.66 -15.29 -1.71
C GLN A 148 -1.70 -14.17 -2.75
N LEU A 149 -0.65 -14.03 -3.58
CA LEU A 149 -0.52 -12.91 -4.50
C LEU A 149 -1.75 -12.70 -5.41
N ARG A 150 -2.40 -13.78 -5.86
CA ARG A 150 -3.63 -13.68 -6.67
C ARG A 150 -4.79 -13.05 -5.90
N GLN A 151 -4.98 -13.45 -4.64
CA GLN A 151 -6.05 -12.92 -3.81
C GLN A 151 -5.78 -11.45 -3.46
N ILE A 152 -4.51 -11.11 -3.20
CA ILE A 152 -4.09 -9.73 -2.98
C ILE A 152 -4.38 -8.86 -4.22
N CYS A 153 -4.07 -9.34 -5.43
CA CYS A 153 -4.44 -8.66 -6.67
C CYS A 153 -5.97 -8.47 -6.77
N ALA A 154 -6.77 -9.50 -6.44
CA ALA A 154 -8.23 -9.40 -6.50
C ALA A 154 -8.81 -8.31 -5.57
N PHE A 155 -8.21 -8.10 -4.40
CA PHE A 155 -8.56 -7.02 -3.47
C PHE A 155 -8.14 -5.64 -3.99
N ILE A 156 -7.00 -5.52 -4.67
CA ILE A 156 -6.40 -4.20 -5.00
C ILE A 156 -6.70 -3.73 -6.43
N ASP A 157 -6.72 -4.64 -7.41
CA ASP A 157 -6.73 -4.27 -8.83
C ASP A 157 -7.97 -3.46 -9.22
N GLY A 158 -7.77 -2.30 -9.85
CA GLY A 158 -8.85 -1.41 -10.29
C GLY A 158 -9.59 -0.70 -9.17
N ARG A 159 -9.07 -0.72 -7.92
CA ARG A 159 -9.57 0.08 -6.80
C ARG A 159 -8.61 1.22 -6.47
N THR A 160 -9.12 2.23 -5.79
CA THR A 160 -8.28 3.23 -5.11
C THR A 160 -7.73 2.63 -3.81
N LEU A 161 -6.41 2.49 -3.74
CA LEU A 161 -5.69 1.97 -2.58
C LEU A 161 -5.42 3.08 -1.56
N ILE A 162 -5.93 2.91 -0.35
CA ILE A 162 -5.73 3.83 0.78
C ILE A 162 -4.70 3.24 1.73
N VAL A 163 -3.61 3.96 1.95
CA VAL A 163 -2.52 3.58 2.85
C VAL A 163 -2.14 4.73 3.77
N HIS A 164 -1.48 4.41 4.89
CA HIS A 164 -1.11 5.46 5.83
C HIS A 164 0.13 6.22 5.38
N ASN A 165 1.18 5.51 4.95
CA ASN A 165 2.36 6.08 4.36
C ASN A 165 2.63 5.35 3.05
N SER A 166 2.20 5.95 1.94
CA SER A 166 2.26 5.33 0.62
C SER A 166 3.68 4.95 0.24
N THR A 167 4.66 5.81 0.53
CA THR A 167 6.06 5.54 0.19
C THR A 167 6.56 4.21 0.77
N ARG A 168 6.12 3.88 1.99
CA ARG A 168 6.49 2.64 2.68
C ARG A 168 5.54 1.49 2.36
N ASP A 169 4.25 1.67 2.59
CA ASP A 169 3.26 0.59 2.59
C ASP A 169 3.04 0.06 1.17
N TRP A 170 2.93 0.95 0.19
CA TRP A 170 2.91 0.56 -1.22
C TRP A 170 4.25 -0.06 -1.65
N GLY A 171 5.37 0.46 -1.12
CA GLY A 171 6.71 -0.10 -1.34
C GLY A 171 6.84 -1.56 -0.91
N PHE A 172 6.30 -1.93 0.26
CA PHE A 172 6.29 -3.32 0.72
C PHE A 172 5.43 -4.21 -0.17
N ILE A 173 4.22 -3.76 -0.55
CA ILE A 173 3.33 -4.51 -1.43
C ILE A 173 4.02 -4.76 -2.79
N VAL A 174 4.64 -3.74 -3.38
CA VAL A 174 5.39 -3.86 -4.64
C VAL A 174 6.59 -4.79 -4.50
N ALA A 175 7.39 -4.64 -3.45
CA ALA A 175 8.61 -5.42 -3.24
C ALA A 175 8.32 -6.91 -3.06
N GLU A 176 7.35 -7.27 -2.22
CA GLU A 176 6.95 -8.67 -2.03
C GLU A 176 6.27 -9.25 -3.26
N SER A 177 5.47 -8.46 -3.98
CA SER A 177 4.87 -8.91 -5.25
C SER A 177 5.93 -9.21 -6.31
N ARG A 178 6.96 -8.36 -6.43
CA ARG A 178 8.11 -8.61 -7.31
C ARG A 178 8.86 -9.88 -6.91
N ARG A 179 9.08 -10.10 -5.60
CA ARG A 179 9.69 -11.34 -5.08
C ARG A 179 8.86 -12.56 -5.45
N ALA A 180 7.55 -12.54 -5.19
CA ALA A 180 6.66 -13.64 -5.53
C ALA A 180 6.58 -13.94 -7.03
N VAL A 181 6.49 -12.91 -7.88
CA VAL A 181 6.51 -13.09 -9.34
C VAL A 181 7.80 -13.77 -9.79
N ARG A 182 8.96 -13.39 -9.24
CA ARG A 182 10.24 -14.07 -9.53
C ARG A 182 10.23 -15.54 -9.11
N VAL A 183 9.71 -15.85 -7.92
CA VAL A 183 9.58 -17.24 -7.42
C VAL A 183 8.64 -18.06 -8.31
N LEU A 184 7.51 -17.49 -8.72
CA LEU A 184 6.52 -18.19 -9.55
C LEU A 184 7.06 -18.41 -10.98
N ASN A 185 7.85 -17.47 -11.51
CA ASN A 185 8.52 -17.62 -12.80
C ASN A 185 9.65 -18.67 -12.76
N SER A 186 10.41 -18.74 -11.67
CA SER A 186 11.49 -19.74 -11.53
C SER A 186 10.98 -21.17 -11.32
N LYS A 187 9.74 -21.33 -10.82
CA LYS A 187 9.02 -22.61 -10.70
C LYS A 187 8.32 -23.05 -12.01
N GLY A 188 8.39 -22.26 -13.10
CA GLY A 188 7.89 -22.65 -14.42
C GLY A 188 8.62 -23.87 -15.01
N PRO A 189 8.07 -24.55 -16.04
CA PRO A 189 8.67 -25.75 -16.59
C PRO A 189 10.09 -25.45 -17.10
N ARG A 190 11.08 -25.85 -16.30
CA ARG A 190 12.48 -25.91 -16.73
C ARG A 190 12.53 -26.83 -17.94
N SER A 191 13.21 -26.40 -18.98
CA SER A 191 13.48 -27.17 -20.19
C SER A 191 14.10 -28.54 -19.85
N ARG A 192 13.26 -29.54 -19.63
CA ARG A 192 13.60 -30.95 -19.81
C ARG A 192 12.70 -31.45 -20.92
N GLY A 193 13.30 -31.56 -22.10
CA GLY A 193 12.83 -32.38 -23.23
C GLY A 193 11.38 -32.20 -23.66
N GLN A 194 11.19 -31.49 -24.76
CA GLN A 194 10.21 -31.85 -25.81
C GLN A 194 8.98 -32.66 -25.38
N ARG A 195 7.87 -31.94 -25.13
CA ARG A 195 6.56 -32.33 -25.68
C ARG A 195 5.89 -31.11 -26.28
N ARG A 196 6.26 -30.82 -27.53
CA ARG A 196 5.49 -29.97 -28.46
C ARG A 196 4.10 -30.62 -28.57
N GLY A 197 3.06 -30.01 -28.01
CA GLY A 197 1.69 -30.47 -28.28
C GLY A 197 0.62 -30.02 -27.28
N GLN A 198 0.97 -29.78 -26.02
CA GLN A 198 0.03 -29.22 -25.05
C GLN A 198 0.52 -27.84 -24.63
N ARG A 199 -0.13 -26.80 -25.15
CA ARG A 199 -0.09 -25.45 -24.57
C ARG A 199 -0.71 -25.55 -23.17
N GLY A 200 0.06 -26.06 -22.22
CA GLY A 200 -0.32 -26.14 -20.81
C GLY A 200 -0.73 -24.74 -20.40
N ARG A 201 -2.01 -24.60 -20.05
CA ARG A 201 -2.67 -23.36 -19.64
C ARG A 201 -1.73 -22.63 -18.69
N ARG A 202 -1.07 -21.55 -19.14
CA ARG A 202 -0.18 -20.73 -18.31
C ARG A 202 -0.95 -20.46 -17.02
N ARG A 203 -0.52 -21.07 -15.91
CA ARG A 203 -1.11 -20.82 -14.59
C ARG A 203 -1.10 -19.30 -14.47
N ARG A 204 -2.25 -18.63 -14.31
CA ARG A 204 -2.29 -17.17 -14.14
C ARG A 204 -1.50 -16.84 -12.87
N ILE A 205 -0.21 -16.59 -13.04
CA ILE A 205 0.69 -16.14 -11.99
C ILE A 205 0.13 -14.78 -11.58
N GLY A 206 0.04 -14.52 -10.27
CA GLY A 206 -0.33 -13.18 -9.79
C GLY A 206 0.63 -12.13 -10.38
N HIS A 207 0.27 -10.86 -10.32
CA HIS A 207 1.12 -9.80 -10.82
C HIS A 207 1.41 -8.81 -9.69
N ILE A 208 2.20 -7.79 -9.96
CA ILE A 208 2.26 -6.65 -9.04
C ILE A 208 0.87 -6.01 -9.07
N PRO A 209 0.18 -5.82 -7.92
CA PRO A 209 -1.15 -5.25 -7.88
C PRO A 209 -1.27 -3.95 -8.67
N ARG A 210 -2.44 -3.67 -9.23
CA ARG A 210 -2.70 -2.51 -10.10
C ARG A 210 -3.87 -1.69 -9.57
N PRO A 211 -3.70 -0.97 -8.44
CA PRO A 211 -4.71 -0.01 -8.04
C PRO A 211 -4.84 1.10 -9.09
N GLU A 212 -5.99 1.76 -9.14
CA GLU A 212 -6.18 2.93 -10.01
C GLU A 212 -5.35 4.11 -9.50
N MET A 213 -5.48 4.39 -8.20
CA MET A 213 -4.74 5.42 -7.48
C MET A 213 -4.23 4.89 -6.14
N VAL A 214 -3.14 5.48 -5.64
CA VAL A 214 -2.61 5.23 -4.29
C VAL A 214 -2.74 6.51 -3.47
N VAL A 215 -3.59 6.49 -2.46
CA VAL A 215 -3.84 7.58 -1.52
C VAL A 215 -2.86 7.50 -0.34
N ASP A 216 -2.25 8.63 0.01
CA ASP A 216 -1.39 8.80 1.18
C ASP A 216 -2.08 9.64 2.25
N THR A 217 -2.58 8.99 3.31
CA THR A 217 -3.31 9.72 4.35
C THR A 217 -2.42 10.50 5.32
N LEU A 218 -1.16 10.11 5.51
CA LEU A 218 -0.21 10.88 6.33
C LEU A 218 0.17 12.18 5.61
N GLU A 219 0.48 12.09 4.33
CA GLU A 219 0.84 13.28 3.54
C GLU A 219 -0.35 14.22 3.37
N SER A 220 -1.55 13.66 3.15
CA SER A 220 -2.80 14.45 3.17
C SER A 220 -3.02 15.18 4.49
N ALA A 221 -2.67 14.55 5.63
CA ALA A 221 -2.78 15.21 6.93
C ALA A 221 -1.74 16.32 7.10
N ARG A 222 -0.51 16.14 6.59
CA ARG A 222 0.54 17.17 6.63
C ARG A 222 0.19 18.42 5.83
N ARG A 223 -0.39 18.26 4.64
CA ARG A 223 -0.84 19.41 3.83
C ARG A 223 -1.86 20.29 4.56
N ARG A 224 -2.66 19.71 5.47
CA ARG A 224 -3.61 20.45 6.31
C ARG A 224 -2.97 21.05 7.55
N GLN A 225 -1.98 20.36 8.13
CA GLN A 225 -1.28 20.79 9.32
C GLN A 225 0.16 20.30 9.24
N ALA A 226 1.08 21.20 8.87
CA ALA A 226 2.48 20.85 8.68
C ALA A 226 3.15 20.27 9.95
N ASN A 227 2.66 20.65 11.13
CA ASN A 227 3.24 20.23 12.40
C ASN A 227 2.47 19.03 13.02
N LEU A 228 2.77 17.82 12.54
CA LEU A 228 2.29 16.57 13.14
C LEU A 228 3.38 15.97 14.02
N PRO A 229 3.30 16.10 15.36
CA PRO A 229 4.38 15.65 16.24
C PRO A 229 4.55 14.13 16.24
N ASP A 230 3.49 13.38 15.99
CA ASP A 230 3.52 11.92 15.94
C ASP A 230 2.82 11.47 14.67
N THR A 231 3.60 10.87 13.77
CA THR A 231 3.18 10.48 12.42
C THR A 231 2.54 9.10 12.37
N ARG A 232 2.32 8.45 13.52
CA ARG A 232 1.63 7.16 13.57
C ARG A 232 0.13 7.37 13.35
N LEU A 233 -0.50 6.44 12.63
CA LEU A 233 -1.92 6.48 12.26
C LEU A 233 -2.87 6.96 13.37
N ARG A 234 -2.75 6.37 14.57
CA ARG A 234 -3.60 6.70 15.72
C ARG A 234 -3.39 8.13 16.24
N ALA A 235 -2.17 8.65 16.15
CA ALA A 235 -1.86 10.03 16.53
C ALA A 235 -2.38 11.02 15.49
N VAL A 236 -2.16 10.73 14.21
CA VAL A 236 -2.65 11.55 13.09
C VAL A 236 -4.17 11.61 13.11
N ALA A 237 -4.86 10.49 13.31
CA ALA A 237 -6.32 10.47 13.44
C ALA A 237 -6.81 11.38 14.57
N ARG A 238 -6.12 11.41 15.71
CA ARG A 238 -6.43 12.31 16.84
C ARG A 238 -6.17 13.77 16.50
N ALA A 239 -5.07 14.08 15.82
CA ALA A 239 -4.77 15.43 15.36
C ALA A 239 -5.85 15.95 14.40
N LEU A 240 -6.42 15.07 13.58
CA LEU A 240 -7.58 15.35 12.73
C LEU A 240 -8.93 15.35 13.47
N GLY A 241 -8.92 15.35 14.81
CA GLY A 241 -10.12 15.43 15.65
C GLY A 241 -10.96 14.14 15.71
N MET A 242 -10.41 12.99 15.30
CA MET A 242 -11.10 11.71 15.39
C MET A 242 -10.91 11.04 16.74
N ARG A 243 -11.94 10.30 17.19
CA ARG A 243 -11.79 9.36 18.30
C ARG A 243 -10.95 8.17 17.85
N ALA A 244 -9.74 8.06 18.39
CA ALA A 244 -8.85 6.91 18.15
C ALA A 244 -8.14 6.49 19.45
N PRO A 245 -7.76 5.20 19.59
CA PRO A 245 -6.97 4.73 20.72
C PRO A 245 -5.61 5.42 20.82
N SER A 246 -4.93 5.27 21.96
CA SER A 246 -3.63 5.91 22.17
C SER A 246 -2.58 5.38 21.18
N PRO A 247 -1.76 6.26 20.57
CA PRO A 247 -0.60 5.82 19.81
C PRO A 247 0.53 5.36 20.73
N LYS A 248 0.53 5.75 22.01
CA LYS A 248 1.56 5.38 22.98
C LYS A 248 1.58 3.86 23.19
N ALA A 249 2.77 3.30 23.27
CA ALA A 249 2.94 1.90 23.61
C ALA A 249 2.41 1.63 25.03
N SER A 250 1.76 0.50 25.22
CA SER A 250 1.28 0.04 26.52
C SER A 250 1.29 -1.48 26.55
N VAL A 251 1.35 -2.05 27.76
CA VAL A 251 1.27 -3.50 27.96
C VAL A 251 -0.06 -4.03 27.42
N ALA A 252 -1.17 -3.34 27.70
CA ALA A 252 -2.48 -3.69 27.17
C ALA A 252 -2.53 -3.72 25.63
N ARG A 253 -1.79 -2.83 24.95
CA ARG A 253 -1.68 -2.87 23.47
C ARG A 253 -0.82 -4.04 22.99
N ALA A 254 0.22 -4.40 23.74
CA ALA A 254 1.13 -5.48 23.39
C ALA A 254 0.47 -6.87 23.48
N THR A 255 -0.62 -7.01 24.24
CA THR A 255 -1.40 -8.25 24.35
C THR A 255 -2.49 -8.40 23.29
N ILE A 256 -2.74 -7.38 22.47
CA ILE A 256 -3.75 -7.46 21.39
C ILE A 256 -3.21 -8.36 20.26
N PRO A 257 -3.97 -9.36 19.79
CA PRO A 257 -3.60 -10.18 18.64
C PRO A 257 -3.29 -9.33 17.40
N ALA A 258 -2.31 -9.75 16.61
CA ALA A 258 -1.83 -8.98 15.46
C ALA A 258 -2.95 -8.72 14.43
N GLU A 259 -3.81 -9.73 14.18
CA GLU A 259 -4.97 -9.61 13.30
C GLU A 259 -5.93 -8.51 13.79
N GLN A 260 -6.31 -8.56 15.06
CA GLN A 260 -7.23 -7.58 15.64
C GLN A 260 -6.64 -6.17 15.55
N LEU A 261 -5.36 -6.01 15.88
CA LEU A 261 -4.69 -4.71 15.82
C LEU A 261 -4.59 -4.18 14.37
N ALA A 262 -4.27 -5.05 13.41
CA ALA A 262 -4.19 -4.70 11.99
C ALA A 262 -5.57 -4.36 11.41
N ARG A 263 -6.61 -5.08 11.82
CA ARG A 263 -8.01 -4.77 11.50
C ARG A 263 -8.42 -3.41 12.04
N GLU A 264 -8.22 -3.17 13.34
CA GLU A 264 -8.53 -1.88 13.97
C GLU A 264 -7.85 -0.71 13.26
N ASN A 265 -6.57 -0.87 12.91
CA ASN A 265 -5.82 0.15 12.19
C ASN A 265 -6.34 0.34 10.75
N THR A 266 -6.64 -0.74 10.03
CA THR A 266 -7.18 -0.64 8.66
C THR A 266 -8.55 0.03 8.62
N LEU A 267 -9.41 -0.26 9.59
CA LEU A 267 -10.72 0.38 9.72
C LEU A 267 -10.60 1.84 10.14
N LEU A 268 -9.66 2.17 11.03
CA LEU A 268 -9.36 3.55 11.38
C LEU A 268 -8.84 4.34 10.17
N LEU A 269 -7.98 3.73 9.35
CA LEU A 269 -7.47 4.31 8.12
C LEU A 269 -8.60 4.61 7.12
N GLY A 270 -9.50 3.66 6.89
CA GLY A 270 -10.68 3.87 6.05
C GLY A 270 -11.56 5.01 6.56
N ARG A 271 -11.94 4.99 7.85
CA ARG A 271 -12.72 6.09 8.46
C ARG A 271 -12.01 7.44 8.38
N MET A 272 -10.69 7.47 8.50
CA MET A 272 -9.92 8.71 8.40
C MET A 272 -9.96 9.27 6.98
N PHE A 273 -9.85 8.41 5.97
CA PHE A 273 -10.04 8.82 4.58
C PHE A 273 -11.46 9.36 4.35
N PHE A 274 -12.49 8.55 4.57
CA PHE A 274 -13.87 8.91 4.24
C PHE A 274 -14.41 10.11 5.03
N ASN A 275 -14.13 10.20 6.33
CA ASN A 275 -14.78 11.20 7.18
C ASN A 275 -13.97 12.50 7.29
N ARG A 276 -12.68 12.45 6.97
CA ARG A 276 -11.79 13.60 7.18
C ARG A 276 -11.09 14.05 5.91
N LEU A 277 -10.64 13.17 5.02
CA LEU A 277 -9.68 13.54 3.97
C LEU A 277 -10.28 13.55 2.56
N ARG A 278 -11.24 12.67 2.25
CA ARG A 278 -11.75 12.43 0.89
C ARG A 278 -12.24 13.71 0.21
N ASP A 279 -12.96 14.55 0.95
CA ASP A 279 -13.63 15.74 0.41
C ASP A 279 -12.74 16.99 0.51
N SER A 280 -11.43 16.80 0.61
CA SER A 280 -10.39 17.84 0.57
C SER A 280 -9.23 17.35 -0.29
N ASP A 281 -8.28 18.22 -0.64
CA ASP A 281 -7.11 17.90 -1.47
C ASP A 281 -6.30 16.71 -0.94
N VAL A 282 -6.77 15.51 -1.28
CA VAL A 282 -6.19 14.25 -0.85
C VAL A 282 -4.98 13.97 -1.71
N VAL A 283 -3.87 13.66 -1.04
CA VAL A 283 -2.64 13.30 -1.73
C VAL A 283 -2.80 11.91 -2.30
N GLN A 284 -2.73 11.83 -3.62
CA GLN A 284 -2.83 10.58 -4.36
C GLN A 284 -1.90 10.59 -5.57
N ALA A 285 -1.40 9.41 -5.93
CA ALA A 285 -0.53 9.24 -7.08
C ALA A 285 -0.96 8.03 -7.90
N SER A 286 -0.76 8.11 -9.22
CA SER A 286 -0.84 6.91 -10.07
C SER A 286 0.32 5.98 -9.73
N PRO A 287 0.11 4.65 -9.61
CA PRO A 287 1.20 3.70 -9.44
C PRO A 287 2.28 3.78 -10.52
N ASN A 288 1.93 4.23 -11.73
CA ASN A 288 2.86 4.35 -12.84
C ASN A 288 3.85 5.50 -12.66
N ASP A 289 3.46 6.55 -11.93
CA ASP A 289 4.30 7.72 -11.67
C ASP A 289 5.23 7.51 -10.47
N LEU A 290 5.10 6.37 -9.80
CA LEU A 290 5.91 5.97 -8.67
C LEU A 290 7.01 4.98 -9.06
N ARG A 291 8.18 5.13 -8.46
CA ARG A 291 9.31 4.20 -8.58
C ARG A 291 9.95 4.00 -7.21
N GLY A 292 10.47 2.79 -6.98
CA GLY A 292 11.21 2.49 -5.75
C GLY A 292 12.58 3.15 -5.77
N ASP A 293 12.94 3.82 -4.67
CA ASP A 293 14.32 4.23 -4.40
C ASP A 293 15.22 3.02 -4.05
N ARG A 294 16.49 3.27 -3.68
CA ARG A 294 17.42 2.21 -3.25
C ARG A 294 16.95 1.40 -2.04
N PHE A 295 16.04 1.95 -1.24
CA PHE A 295 15.43 1.29 -0.08
C PHE A 295 14.08 0.64 -0.43
N GLY A 296 13.62 0.75 -1.67
CA GLY A 296 12.34 0.25 -2.15
C GLY A 296 11.15 1.13 -1.78
N LEU A 297 11.38 2.32 -1.21
CA LEU A 297 10.33 3.28 -0.91
C LEU A 297 9.82 3.89 -2.22
N GLN A 298 8.50 3.88 -2.43
CA GLN A 298 7.89 4.42 -3.64
C GLN A 298 7.90 5.95 -3.57
N ARG A 299 8.52 6.58 -4.56
CA ARG A 299 8.65 8.03 -4.70
C ARG A 299 8.23 8.43 -6.12
N SER A 300 7.87 9.69 -6.30
CA SER A 300 7.68 10.26 -7.63
C SER A 300 8.96 10.13 -8.47
N ARG A 301 8.79 10.00 -9.77
CA ARG A 301 9.93 9.95 -10.71
C ARG A 301 10.74 11.24 -10.67
N LEU A 302 10.06 12.39 -10.66
CA LEU A 302 10.70 13.71 -10.56
C LEU A 302 11.68 13.79 -9.40
N ARG A 303 11.23 13.39 -8.20
CA ARG A 303 12.06 13.41 -6.98
C ARG A 303 13.29 12.53 -7.10
N LEU A 304 13.16 11.33 -7.67
CA LEU A 304 14.29 10.43 -7.85
C LEU A 304 15.26 10.93 -8.90
N ASP A 305 14.76 11.43 -10.03
CA ASP A 305 15.58 11.94 -11.12
C ASP A 305 16.35 13.19 -10.66
N ALA A 306 15.69 14.10 -9.94
CA ALA A 306 16.31 15.26 -9.32
C ALA A 306 17.42 14.88 -8.32
N ALA A 307 17.19 13.87 -7.48
CA ALA A 307 18.18 13.42 -6.50
C ALA A 307 19.45 12.80 -7.13
N THR A 308 19.38 12.40 -8.40
CA THR A 308 20.50 11.82 -9.16
C THR A 308 20.96 12.72 -10.31
N ALA A 309 20.41 13.93 -10.42
CA ALA A 309 20.74 14.83 -11.50
C ALA A 309 22.19 15.28 -11.41
N THR A 310 22.86 15.37 -12.57
CA THR A 310 24.20 15.93 -12.66
C THR A 310 24.15 17.41 -12.29
N ARG A 311 25.07 17.82 -11.41
CA ARG A 311 25.23 19.22 -11.03
C ARG A 311 25.81 20.01 -12.20
N ARG A 312 25.30 21.23 -12.37
CA ARG A 312 25.69 22.14 -13.47
C ARG A 312 26.55 23.30 -12.97
N TYR A 313 26.52 23.54 -11.66
CA TYR A 313 27.13 24.68 -11.03
C TYR A 313 27.83 24.24 -9.75
N THR A 314 28.96 24.85 -9.46
CA THR A 314 29.68 24.70 -8.21
C THR A 314 28.82 25.21 -7.06
N ASN A 315 28.75 24.47 -5.96
CA ASN A 315 28.01 24.89 -4.79
C ASN A 315 28.73 26.06 -4.08
N PRO A 316 28.11 27.26 -3.99
CA PRO A 316 28.73 28.45 -3.40
C PRO A 316 28.73 28.43 -1.86
N GLY A 317 28.19 27.40 -1.24
CA GLY A 317 28.14 27.20 0.20
C GLY A 317 26.76 27.48 0.80
N MET A 318 26.77 27.79 2.09
CA MET A 318 25.56 27.94 2.89
C MET A 318 24.79 29.22 2.52
N HIS A 319 23.47 29.11 2.43
CA HIS A 319 22.60 30.25 2.23
C HIS A 319 22.70 31.22 3.43
N GLN A 320 22.67 32.52 3.15
CA GLN A 320 22.62 33.56 4.16
C GLN A 320 21.19 34.11 4.21
N PRO A 321 20.47 33.99 5.34
CA PRO A 321 19.12 34.52 5.47
C PRO A 321 19.02 35.99 5.02
N GLY A 322 18.00 36.30 4.22
CA GLY A 322 17.80 37.63 3.64
C GLY A 322 18.65 37.96 2.40
N LYS A 323 19.44 37.01 1.88
CA LYS A 323 20.11 37.12 0.58
C LYS A 323 19.37 36.30 -0.47
N GLU A 324 19.63 36.60 -1.74
CA GLU A 324 19.15 35.77 -2.85
C GLU A 324 19.81 34.37 -2.82
N LEU A 325 19.14 33.39 -3.40
CA LEU A 325 19.76 32.10 -3.68
C LEU A 325 20.77 32.24 -4.82
N VAL A 326 21.72 31.32 -4.89
CA VAL A 326 22.72 31.25 -5.96
C VAL A 326 22.66 29.87 -6.59
N GLN A 327 22.72 29.80 -7.91
CA GLN A 327 22.75 28.52 -8.62
C GLN A 327 23.88 27.62 -8.09
N GLY A 328 23.61 26.32 -8.04
CA GLY A 328 24.50 25.32 -7.45
C GLY A 328 24.31 25.08 -5.95
N MET A 329 23.57 25.94 -5.23
CA MET A 329 23.23 25.67 -3.83
C MET A 329 22.48 24.33 -3.69
N GLU A 330 22.82 23.56 -2.65
CA GLU A 330 22.18 22.28 -2.35
C GLU A 330 20.98 22.47 -1.41
N VAL A 331 19.82 21.99 -1.83
CA VAL A 331 18.54 22.09 -1.12
C VAL A 331 18.10 20.71 -0.62
N VAL A 332 17.75 20.64 0.67
CA VAL A 332 17.15 19.44 1.27
C VAL A 332 15.75 19.76 1.77
N ILE A 333 14.79 18.88 1.51
CA ILE A 333 13.39 19.08 1.89
C ILE A 333 13.03 18.15 3.06
N THR A 334 12.39 18.71 4.09
CA THR A 334 11.79 17.96 5.20
C THR A 334 10.35 17.57 4.85
N PRO A 335 9.77 16.55 5.51
CA PRO A 335 8.36 16.23 5.31
C PRO A 335 7.39 17.23 5.97
N ASP A 336 7.89 18.18 6.75
CA ASP A 336 7.10 19.14 7.51
C ASP A 336 6.86 20.39 6.65
N ILE A 337 6.15 20.22 5.54
CA ILE A 337 5.83 21.23 4.52
C ILE A 337 4.37 21.12 4.09
N THR A 338 3.84 22.19 3.51
CA THR A 338 2.46 22.27 3.00
C THR A 338 2.37 22.22 1.48
N VAL A 339 3.33 22.85 0.79
CA VAL A 339 3.48 22.77 -0.67
C VAL A 339 3.85 21.34 -1.06
N ASP A 340 3.40 20.90 -2.24
CA ASP A 340 3.79 19.60 -2.77
C ASP A 340 5.33 19.49 -2.85
N PRO A 341 5.95 18.45 -2.26
CA PRO A 341 7.39 18.23 -2.40
C PRO A 341 7.86 18.26 -3.86
N ASP A 342 7.06 17.77 -4.81
CA ASP A 342 7.43 17.76 -6.23
C ASP A 342 7.43 19.17 -6.84
N GLU A 343 6.55 20.08 -6.39
CA GLU A 343 6.56 21.49 -6.81
C GLU A 343 7.82 22.20 -6.30
N ILE A 344 8.20 21.97 -5.04
CA ILE A 344 9.44 22.53 -4.46
C ILE A 344 10.67 21.99 -5.22
N ILE A 345 10.69 20.69 -5.54
CA ILE A 345 11.79 20.06 -6.28
C ILE A 345 11.86 20.63 -7.70
N ALA A 346 10.73 20.75 -8.40
CA ALA A 346 10.69 21.36 -9.72
C ALA A 346 11.24 22.80 -9.70
N ALA A 347 10.76 23.63 -8.77
CA ALA A 347 11.22 25.00 -8.61
C ALA A 347 12.73 25.08 -8.31
N ALA A 348 13.26 24.18 -7.49
CA ALA A 348 14.70 24.12 -7.20
C ALA A 348 15.51 23.77 -8.47
N MET A 349 15.06 22.77 -9.23
CA MET A 349 15.73 22.32 -10.45
C MET A 349 15.70 23.39 -11.55
N ASP A 350 14.55 24.03 -11.76
CA ASP A 350 14.37 25.10 -12.75
C ASP A 350 15.22 26.33 -12.41
N ALA A 351 15.38 26.63 -11.12
CA ALA A 351 16.24 27.70 -10.63
C ALA A 351 17.74 27.37 -10.67
N GLY A 352 18.14 26.17 -11.13
CA GLY A 352 19.55 25.76 -11.19
C GLY A 352 20.16 25.40 -9.83
N LEU A 353 19.33 25.04 -8.84
CA LEU A 353 19.76 24.52 -7.55
C LEU A 353 19.90 23.00 -7.61
N ALA A 354 20.65 22.41 -6.67
CA ALA A 354 20.82 20.97 -6.56
C ALA A 354 19.90 20.39 -5.48
N TYR A 355 19.07 19.40 -5.81
CA TYR A 355 18.25 18.71 -4.83
C TYR A 355 19.01 17.53 -4.19
N SER A 356 18.86 17.35 -2.87
CA SER A 356 19.38 16.18 -2.15
C SER A 356 18.34 15.57 -1.19
N GLU A 357 18.31 14.25 -1.14
CA GLU A 357 17.51 13.50 -0.16
C GLU A 357 18.15 13.53 1.24
N GLN A 358 19.45 13.76 1.34
CA GLN A 358 20.22 13.64 2.58
C GLN A 358 20.90 14.95 2.93
N LEU A 359 20.98 15.24 4.24
CA LEU A 359 21.80 16.32 4.74
C LEU A 359 23.28 15.95 4.58
N THR A 360 23.99 16.68 3.73
CA THR A 360 25.42 16.51 3.49
C THR A 360 26.21 17.58 4.25
N ARG A 361 27.51 17.72 3.97
CA ARG A 361 28.32 18.88 4.40
C ARG A 361 28.16 20.07 3.46
N GLU A 362 27.65 19.83 2.24
CA GLU A 362 27.47 20.82 1.20
C GLU A 362 26.07 21.43 1.22
N THR A 363 25.16 20.91 2.06
CA THR A 363 23.79 21.41 2.14
C THR A 363 23.76 22.92 2.43
N SER A 364 23.18 23.67 1.51
CA SER A 364 23.12 25.13 1.56
C SER A 364 21.94 25.62 2.38
N LEU A 365 20.80 24.95 2.27
CA LEU A 365 19.59 25.25 3.04
C LEU A 365 18.66 24.04 3.16
N VAL A 366 17.72 24.12 4.10
CA VAL A 366 16.69 23.10 4.31
C VAL A 366 15.30 23.73 4.28
N VAL A 367 14.42 23.21 3.42
CA VAL A 367 13.02 23.65 3.33
C VAL A 367 12.21 22.94 4.40
N CYS A 368 11.59 23.71 5.30
CA CYS A 368 10.92 23.20 6.50
C CYS A 368 9.98 24.25 7.11
N ASN A 369 8.72 23.87 7.37
CA ASN A 369 7.73 24.69 8.08
C ASN A 369 7.62 24.34 9.57
N GLN A 370 8.41 23.37 10.06
CA GLN A 370 8.34 22.96 11.45
C GLN A 370 8.80 24.08 12.39
N GLU A 371 7.88 24.54 13.25
CA GLU A 371 8.16 25.48 14.32
C GLU A 371 8.38 24.76 15.68
N GLY A 372 9.14 25.38 16.58
CA GLY A 372 9.36 24.89 17.93
C GLY A 372 10.33 23.71 18.05
N GLU A 373 9.87 22.58 18.58
CA GLU A 373 10.72 21.40 18.85
C GLU A 373 11.03 20.62 17.57
N LEU A 374 12.13 21.01 16.89
CA LEU A 374 12.57 20.37 15.66
C LEU A 374 12.88 18.87 15.80
N ARG A 375 12.59 18.09 14.74
CA ARG A 375 12.92 16.66 14.66
C ARG A 375 13.59 16.30 13.33
N GLY A 376 14.17 15.10 13.27
CA GLY A 376 14.75 14.54 12.05
C GLY A 376 15.73 15.49 11.35
N LYS A 377 15.52 15.70 10.04
CA LYS A 377 16.38 16.55 9.20
C LYS A 377 16.44 18.00 9.73
N ALA A 378 15.31 18.61 10.10
CA ALA A 378 15.28 19.98 10.60
C ALA A 378 16.14 20.16 11.85
N MET A 379 16.06 19.21 12.79
CA MET A 379 16.88 19.21 14.01
C MET A 379 18.37 19.10 13.69
N HIS A 380 18.76 18.20 12.78
CA HIS A 380 20.14 18.02 12.38
C HIS A 380 20.70 19.23 11.61
N ALA A 381 19.88 19.86 10.77
CA ALA A 381 20.22 21.08 10.06
C ALA A 381 20.57 22.21 11.05
N ARG A 382 19.69 22.44 12.04
CA ARG A 382 19.93 23.43 13.10
C ARG A 382 21.21 23.16 13.89
N ARG A 383 21.49 21.90 14.25
CA ARG A 383 22.75 21.53 14.93
C ARG A 383 24.01 21.82 14.11
N LYS A 384 23.89 21.78 12.78
CA LYS A 384 24.99 22.07 11.84
C LYS A 384 25.03 23.54 11.39
N GLY A 385 24.14 24.39 11.90
CA GLY A 385 24.03 25.79 11.48
C GLY A 385 23.43 26.00 10.09
N ILE A 386 22.87 24.95 9.45
CA ILE A 386 22.24 25.07 8.12
C ILE A 386 20.91 25.83 8.28
N PRO A 387 20.66 26.88 7.48
CA PRO A 387 19.44 27.68 7.58
C PRO A 387 18.20 26.86 7.22
N LEU A 388 17.12 27.09 7.97
CA LEU A 388 15.79 26.58 7.66
C LEU A 388 15.00 27.69 6.96
N VAL A 389 14.36 27.36 5.85
CA VAL A 389 13.55 28.27 5.03
C VAL A 389 12.16 27.65 4.92
N SER A 390 11.10 28.43 5.11
CA SER A 390 9.74 27.91 4.91
C SER A 390 9.51 27.54 3.43
N ASP A 391 8.56 26.64 3.14
CA ASP A 391 8.22 26.33 1.75
C ASP A 391 7.75 27.58 0.98
N THR A 392 6.92 28.42 1.59
CA THR A 392 6.45 29.67 0.97
C THR A 392 7.59 30.64 0.65
N GLU A 393 8.52 30.86 1.59
CA GLU A 393 9.70 31.70 1.38
C GLU A 393 10.63 31.09 0.32
N PHE A 394 10.84 29.78 0.35
CA PHE A 394 11.66 29.09 -0.63
C PHE A 394 11.09 29.27 -2.05
N MET A 395 9.77 29.12 -2.22
CA MET A 395 9.11 29.32 -3.51
C MET A 395 9.17 30.77 -4.01
N GLN A 396 9.32 31.75 -3.13
CA GLN A 396 9.58 33.14 -3.53
C GLN A 396 11.04 33.33 -3.93
N LEU A 397 11.97 32.78 -3.15
CA LEU A 397 13.41 32.87 -3.40
C LEU A 397 13.82 32.22 -4.73
N THR A 398 13.14 31.15 -5.16
CA THR A 398 13.41 30.50 -6.46
C THR A 398 13.03 31.35 -7.67
N GLN A 399 12.24 32.43 -7.50
CA GLN A 399 11.85 33.32 -8.59
C GLN A 399 12.98 34.28 -8.99
N ASN A 400 13.96 34.51 -8.13
CA ASN A 400 15.10 35.39 -8.39
C ASN A 400 16.39 34.80 -7.80
N VAL A 401 17.03 33.94 -8.59
CA VAL A 401 18.28 33.25 -8.23
C VAL A 401 19.45 33.85 -8.99
N ARG A 402 20.51 34.20 -8.27
CA ARG A 402 21.76 34.72 -8.86
C ARG A 402 22.49 33.63 -9.64
N ALA A 403 23.10 34.05 -10.75
CA ALA A 403 23.96 33.18 -11.55
C ALA A 403 25.10 32.59 -10.70
N GLY A 404 25.29 31.28 -10.82
CA GLY A 404 26.37 30.54 -10.18
C GLY A 404 27.57 30.35 -11.11
N THR A 405 28.62 29.72 -10.59
CA THR A 405 29.79 29.33 -11.38
C THR A 405 29.56 27.94 -11.97
N ALA A 406 29.69 27.78 -13.29
CA ALA A 406 29.56 26.47 -13.94
C ALA A 406 30.57 25.45 -13.38
N GLU A 407 30.16 24.18 -13.28
CA GLU A 407 31.00 23.06 -12.82
C GLU A 407 31.88 22.46 -13.93
#